data_AF-A0A8K0CGY5-F1
#
_entry.id   AF-A0A8K0CGY5-F1
#
_cell.length_a   1.000
_cell.length_b   1.000
_cell.length_c   1.000
_cell.angle_alpha   90.00
_cell.angle_beta   90.00
_cell.angle_gamma   90.00
#
_symmetry.space_group_name_H-M   'P 1'
#
loop_
_entity.id
_entity.type
_entity.pdbx_description
1 polymer ?
#
loop_
_entity_poly.entity_id
_entity_poly.type
_entity_poly.pdbx_seq_one_letter_code
_entity_poly.pdbx_strand_id
1 'polypeptide(L)'
;MVVPRSSQLITQDSEYGLFTVSLFKTKVEKFKVQAREKKFIVRDFTYNEEELAAGKNEITKLVTDKKKQFGPLVRWLKVNFSECFCAWIHVKALRVFVESVLRYGLPVNFQAILLHPNKKSMKRLRDVLNQLYGHLDSSALQTSGGADNVDIPGLGFGQSEYYPYVYYKINIDMIDSKL
;
A
#
# COMPACT_ATOMS: atom_id res chain seq x y z
N MET A 1 26.76 36.13 35.99
CA MET A 1 27.34 37.18 35.13
C MET A 1 27.56 36.55 33.76
N VAL A 2 27.43 37.29 32.66
CA VAL A 2 27.79 36.80 31.33
C VAL A 2 29.25 37.20 31.08
N VAL A 3 30.07 36.29 30.54
CA VAL A 3 31.46 36.58 30.20
C VAL A 3 31.47 37.39 28.89
N PRO A 4 31.97 38.64 28.88
CA PRO A 4 32.00 39.45 27.66
C PRO A 4 32.82 38.76 26.56
N ARG A 5 32.39 38.91 25.30
CA ARG A 5 33.02 38.30 24.10
C ARG A 5 33.12 36.76 24.13
N SER A 6 32.31 36.08 24.94
CA SER A 6 32.26 34.61 24.96
C SER A 6 31.36 34.00 23.88
N SER A 7 30.58 34.82 23.17
CA SER A 7 29.67 34.30 22.16
C SER A 7 30.39 33.96 20.87
N GLN A 8 30.27 32.70 20.43
CA GLN A 8 30.88 32.18 19.21
C GLN A 8 29.86 31.39 18.40
N LEU A 9 29.89 31.53 17.07
CA LEU A 9 29.05 30.75 16.17
C LEU A 9 29.59 29.32 16.05
N ILE A 10 28.74 28.33 16.27
CA ILE A 10 29.07 26.90 16.12
C ILE A 10 28.72 26.41 14.72
N THR A 11 27.48 26.67 14.30
CA THR A 11 26.96 26.28 12.99
C THR A 11 25.81 27.23 12.62
N GLN A 12 25.49 27.31 11.35
CA GLN A 12 24.35 28.09 10.85
C GLN A 12 23.64 27.31 9.74
N ASP A 13 22.33 27.48 9.67
CA ASP A 13 21.51 27.06 8.54
C ASP A 13 20.97 28.31 7.80
N SER A 14 19.98 28.14 6.93
CA SER A 14 19.40 29.24 6.15
C SER A 14 18.57 30.24 6.97
N GLU A 15 18.15 29.86 8.18
CA GLU A 15 17.19 30.62 8.99
C GLU A 15 17.77 31.01 10.37
N TYR A 16 18.70 30.22 10.90
CA TYR A 16 19.21 30.34 12.27
C TYR A 16 20.72 30.14 12.35
N GLY A 17 21.34 30.79 13.34
CA GLY A 17 22.70 30.53 13.79
C GLY A 17 22.71 29.95 15.20
N LEU A 18 23.47 28.88 15.42
CA LEU A 18 23.70 28.29 16.74
C LEU A 18 24.95 28.92 17.37
N PHE A 19 24.78 29.59 18.50
CA PHE A 19 25.87 30.26 19.21
C PHE A 19 26.12 29.64 20.59
N THR A 20 27.38 29.62 21.04
CA THR A 20 27.72 29.41 22.45
C THR A 20 27.66 30.72 23.22
N VAL A 21 27.49 30.65 24.54
CA VAL A 21 27.67 31.76 25.47
C VAL A 21 28.19 31.20 26.80
N SER A 22 29.22 31.82 27.37
CA SER A 22 29.72 31.45 28.70
C SER A 22 29.15 32.39 29.76
N LEU A 23 28.48 31.82 30.77
CA LEU A 23 27.91 32.58 31.89
C LEU A 23 27.96 31.79 33.20
N PHE A 24 27.81 32.49 34.32
CA PHE A 24 27.77 31.86 35.65
C PHE A 24 26.44 31.11 35.85
N LYS A 25 26.52 29.90 36.43
CA LYS A 25 25.36 29.00 36.65
C LYS A 25 24.17 29.69 37.35
N THR A 26 24.44 30.55 38.34
CA THR A 26 23.39 31.28 39.09
C THR A 26 22.59 32.29 38.26
N LYS A 27 23.00 32.58 37.02
CA LYS A 27 22.32 33.55 36.14
C LYS A 27 21.69 32.90 34.89
N VAL A 28 21.67 31.57 34.79
CA VAL A 28 21.10 30.85 33.63
C VAL A 28 19.62 31.22 33.41
N GLU A 29 18.80 31.15 34.45
CA GLU A 29 17.36 31.44 34.32
C GLU A 29 17.08 32.88 33.89
N LYS A 30 17.78 33.86 34.49
CA LYS A 30 17.66 35.27 34.08
C LYS A 30 18.10 35.47 32.63
N PHE A 31 19.12 34.76 32.18
CA PHE A 31 19.58 34.83 30.79
C PHE A 31 18.55 34.23 29.82
N LYS A 32 17.95 33.09 30.15
CA LYS A 32 16.89 32.46 29.34
C LYS A 32 15.71 33.41 29.10
N VAL A 33 15.25 34.10 30.14
CA VAL A 33 14.14 35.09 30.03
C VAL A 33 14.51 36.23 29.09
N GLN A 34 15.68 36.85 29.29
CA GLN A 34 16.14 37.98 28.47
C GLN A 34 16.42 37.59 27.02
N ALA A 35 16.91 36.36 26.79
CA ALA A 35 17.11 35.81 25.46
C ALA A 35 15.78 35.64 24.74
N ARG A 36 14.77 35.06 25.42
CA ARG A 36 13.42 34.87 24.87
C ARG A 36 12.72 36.19 24.53
N GLU A 37 12.84 37.22 25.38
CA GLU A 37 12.32 38.57 25.10
C GLU A 37 12.88 39.15 23.80
N LYS A 38 14.15 38.84 23.50
CA LYS A 38 14.84 39.25 22.27
C LYS A 38 14.68 38.27 21.12
N LYS A 39 13.73 37.32 21.23
CA LYS A 39 13.42 36.29 20.22
C LYS A 39 14.57 35.30 19.95
N PHE A 40 15.50 35.14 20.90
CA PHE A 40 16.49 34.05 20.87
C PHE A 40 15.93 32.82 21.60
N ILE A 41 16.25 31.64 21.07
CA ILE A 41 15.86 30.35 21.66
C ILE A 41 17.08 29.78 22.39
N VAL A 42 16.97 29.58 23.70
CA VAL A 42 18.02 28.91 24.50
C VAL A 42 17.71 27.42 24.54
N ARG A 43 18.63 26.62 23.98
CA ARG A 43 18.52 25.16 23.98
C ARG A 43 19.16 24.59 25.24
N ASP A 44 18.40 23.85 26.02
CA ASP A 44 18.95 23.09 27.14
C ASP A 44 19.76 21.91 26.59
N PHE A 45 21.05 21.92 26.92
CA PHE A 45 22.00 20.91 26.49
C PHE A 45 23.03 20.69 27.58
N THR A 46 23.10 19.45 28.05
CA THR A 46 24.15 18.99 28.95
C THR A 46 25.07 18.11 28.14
N TYR A 47 26.34 18.51 28.00
CA TYR A 47 27.31 17.69 27.30
C TYR A 47 27.56 16.40 28.10
N ASN A 48 27.18 15.26 27.52
CA ASN A 48 27.49 13.94 28.03
C ASN A 48 28.12 13.13 26.90
N GLU A 49 29.43 12.85 27.02
CA GLU A 49 30.20 12.16 25.99
C GLU A 49 29.72 10.71 25.78
N GLU A 50 29.30 10.05 26.86
CA GLU A 50 28.79 8.68 26.82
C GLU A 50 27.46 8.61 26.05
N GLU A 51 26.54 9.54 26.31
CA GLU A 51 25.25 9.64 25.60
C GLU A 51 25.45 9.98 24.11
N LEU A 52 26.36 10.90 23.80
CA LEU A 52 26.68 11.26 22.41
C LEU A 52 27.29 10.09 21.64
N ALA A 53 28.19 9.33 22.26
CA ALA A 53 28.77 8.13 21.68
C ALA A 53 27.72 7.01 21.50
N ALA A 54 26.88 6.80 22.52
CA ALA A 54 25.78 5.83 22.47
C ALA A 54 24.80 6.15 21.34
N GLY A 55 24.39 7.41 21.18
CA GLY A 55 23.49 7.82 20.10
C GLY A 55 24.08 7.61 18.69
N LYS A 56 25.38 7.91 18.50
CA LYS A 56 26.06 7.63 17.22
C LYS A 56 26.14 6.13 16.91
N ASN A 57 26.42 5.33 17.94
CA ASN A 57 26.47 3.87 17.82
C ASN A 57 25.08 3.28 17.51
N GLU A 58 24.03 3.80 18.14
CA GLU A 58 22.65 3.38 17.90
C GLU A 58 22.22 3.66 16.46
N ILE A 59 22.48 4.87 15.93
CA ILE A 59 22.18 5.21 14.54
C ILE A 59 22.88 4.24 13.58
N THR A 60 24.17 3.99 13.82
CA THR A 60 24.97 3.08 12.98
C THR A 60 24.45 1.64 13.05
N LYS A 61 24.06 1.18 14.25
CA LYS A 61 23.46 -0.13 14.48
C LYS A 61 22.12 -0.24 13.74
N LEU A 62 21.23 0.74 13.87
CA LEU A 62 19.93 0.75 13.20
C LEU A 62 20.06 0.73 11.67
N VAL A 63 20.99 1.50 11.11
CA VAL A 63 21.27 1.48 9.66
C VAL A 63 21.77 0.11 9.21
N THR A 64 22.65 -0.50 10.00
CA THR A 64 23.19 -1.84 9.72
C THR A 64 22.11 -2.90 9.81
N ASP A 65 21.28 -2.87 10.85
CA ASP A 65 20.18 -3.82 11.09
C ASP A 65 19.13 -3.71 9.99
N LYS A 66 18.75 -2.48 9.58
CA LYS A 66 17.87 -2.26 8.43
C LYS A 66 18.42 -2.92 7.17
N LYS A 67 19.71 -2.69 6.85
CA LYS A 67 20.34 -3.27 5.67
C LYS A 67 20.42 -4.80 5.75
N LYS A 68 20.71 -5.33 6.94
CA LYS A 68 20.79 -6.78 7.21
C LYS A 68 19.44 -7.46 7.08
N GLN A 69 18.37 -6.83 7.55
CA GLN A 69 17.00 -7.37 7.48
C GLN A 69 16.38 -7.26 6.09
N PHE A 70 16.77 -6.25 5.30
CA PHE A 70 16.19 -6.01 3.99
C PHE A 70 16.31 -7.22 3.04
N GLY A 71 17.49 -7.84 2.95
CA GLY A 71 17.72 -8.99 2.07
C GLY A 71 16.80 -10.19 2.39
N PRO A 72 16.80 -10.69 3.64
CA PRO A 72 15.88 -11.73 4.10
C PRO A 72 14.41 -11.37 3.91
N LEU A 73 14.02 -10.13 4.21
CA LEU A 73 12.64 -9.68 4.04
C LEU A 73 12.19 -9.76 2.58
N VAL A 74 13.00 -9.26 1.64
CA VAL A 74 12.67 -9.32 0.21
C VAL A 74 12.57 -10.78 -0.27
N ARG A 75 13.47 -11.66 0.18
CA ARG A 75 13.39 -13.09 -0.16
C ARG A 75 12.11 -13.72 0.39
N TRP A 76 11.78 -13.44 1.64
CA TRP A 76 10.56 -13.94 2.28
C TRP A 76 9.31 -13.44 1.55
N LEU A 77 9.24 -12.15 1.20
CA LEU A 77 8.14 -11.57 0.45
C LEU A 77 7.98 -12.21 -0.94
N LYS A 78 9.08 -12.46 -1.66
CA LYS A 78 9.02 -13.13 -2.98
C LYS A 78 8.41 -14.53 -2.90
N VAL A 79 8.82 -15.32 -1.92
CA VAL A 79 8.29 -16.68 -1.72
C VAL A 79 6.80 -16.62 -1.37
N ASN A 80 6.44 -15.84 -0.34
CA ASN A 80 5.05 -15.79 0.12
C ASN A 80 4.12 -15.15 -0.92
N PHE A 81 4.58 -14.15 -1.66
CA PHE A 81 3.81 -13.59 -2.76
C PHE A 81 3.51 -14.62 -3.84
N SER A 82 4.51 -15.44 -4.22
CA SER A 82 4.32 -16.52 -5.19
C SER A 82 3.27 -17.53 -4.71
N GLU A 83 3.35 -17.97 -3.45
CA GLU A 83 2.39 -18.88 -2.84
C GLU A 83 0.97 -18.28 -2.80
N CYS A 84 0.84 -17.02 -2.34
CA CYS A 84 -0.44 -16.33 -2.31
C CYS A 84 -1.04 -16.13 -3.71
N PHE A 85 -0.21 -15.80 -4.71
CA PHE A 85 -0.66 -15.65 -6.09
C PHE A 85 -1.15 -16.98 -6.66
N CYS A 86 -0.39 -18.07 -6.45
CA CYS A 86 -0.81 -19.42 -6.83
C CYS A 86 -2.15 -19.78 -6.18
N ALA A 87 -2.29 -19.63 -4.86
CA ALA A 87 -3.53 -19.91 -4.14
C ALA A 87 -4.72 -19.10 -4.70
N TRP A 88 -4.51 -17.83 -5.01
CA TRP A 88 -5.54 -16.98 -5.60
C TRP A 88 -6.01 -17.48 -6.98
N ILE A 89 -5.08 -17.92 -7.84
CA ILE A 89 -5.42 -18.52 -9.14
C ILE A 89 -6.17 -19.85 -8.97
N HIS A 90 -5.82 -20.69 -7.99
CA HIS A 90 -6.58 -21.91 -7.68
C HIS A 90 -8.02 -21.59 -7.27
N VAL A 91 -8.23 -20.55 -6.45
CA VAL A 91 -9.59 -20.09 -6.10
C VAL A 91 -10.35 -19.63 -7.34
N LYS A 92 -9.70 -18.92 -8.28
CA LYS A 92 -10.33 -18.52 -9.55
C LYS A 92 -10.72 -19.74 -10.40
N ALA A 93 -9.84 -20.74 -10.49
CA ALA A 93 -10.11 -21.98 -11.22
C ALA A 93 -11.31 -22.74 -10.61
N LEU A 94 -11.35 -22.87 -9.28
CA LEU A 94 -12.48 -23.47 -8.57
C LEU A 94 -13.78 -22.71 -8.83
N ARG A 95 -13.77 -21.37 -8.79
CA ARG A 95 -14.96 -20.55 -9.08
C ARG A 95 -15.46 -20.74 -10.51
N VAL A 96 -14.57 -20.73 -11.50
CA VAL A 96 -14.91 -21.01 -12.90
C VAL A 96 -15.53 -22.40 -13.04
N PHE A 97 -14.94 -23.41 -12.40
CA PHE A 97 -15.45 -24.78 -12.44
C PHE A 97 -16.85 -24.89 -11.82
N VAL A 98 -17.03 -24.42 -10.59
CA VAL A 98 -18.32 -24.49 -9.87
C VAL A 98 -19.41 -23.76 -10.65
N GLU A 99 -19.12 -22.56 -11.15
CA GLU A 99 -20.12 -21.81 -11.92
C GLU A 99 -20.45 -22.45 -13.27
N SER A 100 -19.46 -23.08 -13.92
CA SER A 100 -19.71 -23.82 -15.17
C SER A 100 -20.59 -25.04 -14.93
N VAL A 101 -20.41 -25.76 -13.81
CA VAL A 101 -21.30 -26.86 -13.40
C VAL A 101 -22.71 -26.34 -13.12
N LEU A 102 -22.84 -25.22 -12.40
CA LEU A 102 -24.15 -24.64 -12.08
C LEU A 102 -24.89 -24.12 -13.32
N ARG A 103 -24.17 -23.55 -14.30
CA ARG A 103 -24.77 -23.00 -15.52
C ARG A 103 -25.05 -24.06 -16.59
N TYR A 104 -24.16 -25.03 -16.78
CA TYR A 104 -24.22 -25.98 -17.89
C TYR A 104 -24.60 -27.41 -17.49
N GLY A 105 -24.64 -27.70 -16.18
CA GLY A 105 -25.05 -29.01 -15.66
C GLY A 105 -23.99 -30.11 -15.80
N LEU A 106 -24.46 -31.35 -15.61
CA LEU A 106 -23.66 -32.58 -15.73
C LEU A 106 -24.11 -33.40 -16.95
N PRO A 107 -23.22 -34.21 -17.55
CA PRO A 107 -21.79 -34.34 -17.21
C PRO A 107 -20.98 -33.09 -17.56
N VAL A 108 -19.83 -32.90 -16.90
CA VAL A 108 -18.98 -31.73 -17.15
C VAL A 108 -18.44 -31.75 -18.58
N ASN A 109 -18.96 -30.87 -19.44
CA ASN A 109 -18.56 -30.75 -20.84
C ASN A 109 -18.32 -29.28 -21.19
N PHE A 110 -17.24 -28.72 -20.63
CA PHE A 110 -16.81 -27.36 -20.88
C PHE A 110 -15.29 -27.27 -20.82
N GLN A 111 -14.73 -26.33 -21.57
CA GLN A 111 -13.31 -26.01 -21.58
C GLN A 111 -13.12 -24.57 -21.11
N ALA A 112 -12.46 -24.38 -19.97
CA ALA A 112 -12.07 -23.05 -19.51
C ALA A 112 -10.89 -22.54 -20.34
N ILE A 113 -10.91 -21.24 -20.69
CA ILE A 113 -9.86 -20.59 -21.49
C ILE A 113 -9.41 -19.31 -20.78
N LEU A 114 -8.10 -19.13 -20.64
CA LEU A 114 -7.50 -17.89 -20.19
C LEU A 114 -7.27 -16.96 -21.38
N LEU A 115 -7.84 -15.76 -21.34
CA LEU A 115 -7.69 -14.75 -22.39
C LEU A 115 -6.91 -13.54 -21.83
N HIS A 116 -5.86 -13.14 -22.54
CA HIS A 116 -5.15 -11.87 -22.30
C HIS A 116 -5.39 -10.89 -23.46
N PRO A 117 -6.55 -10.22 -23.49
CA PRO A 117 -6.94 -9.34 -24.58
C PRO A 117 -6.19 -8.00 -24.55
N ASN A 118 -5.96 -7.43 -25.73
CA ASN A 118 -5.48 -6.06 -25.84
C ASN A 118 -6.57 -5.09 -25.34
N LYS A 119 -6.20 -4.08 -24.54
CA LYS A 119 -7.12 -3.07 -23.99
C LYS A 119 -7.99 -2.42 -25.09
N LYS A 120 -7.44 -2.18 -26.29
CA LYS A 120 -8.18 -1.56 -27.41
C LYS A 120 -9.20 -2.48 -28.07
N SER A 121 -9.04 -3.81 -27.97
CA SER A 121 -9.92 -4.79 -28.63
C SER A 121 -10.95 -5.40 -27.69
N MET A 122 -11.00 -4.99 -26.42
CA MET A 122 -11.91 -5.53 -25.41
C MET A 122 -13.37 -5.50 -25.86
N LYS A 123 -13.84 -4.36 -26.39
CA LYS A 123 -15.22 -4.22 -26.86
C LYS A 123 -15.55 -5.23 -27.98
N ARG A 124 -14.71 -5.25 -29.03
CA ARG A 124 -14.87 -6.19 -30.16
C ARG A 124 -14.82 -7.65 -29.71
N LEU A 125 -13.96 -8.00 -28.76
CA LEU A 125 -13.90 -9.35 -28.21
C LEU A 125 -15.22 -9.74 -27.52
N ARG A 126 -15.81 -8.82 -26.74
CA ARG A 126 -17.11 -9.05 -26.11
C ARG A 126 -18.21 -9.27 -27.14
N ASP A 127 -18.24 -8.45 -28.18
CA ASP A 127 -19.24 -8.56 -29.25
C ASP A 127 -19.16 -9.93 -29.93
N VAL A 128 -17.95 -10.39 -30.28
CA VAL A 128 -17.73 -11.70 -30.91
C VAL A 128 -18.12 -12.85 -29.98
N LEU A 129 -17.73 -12.80 -28.70
CA LEU A 129 -18.08 -13.86 -27.75
C LEU A 129 -19.60 -13.92 -27.49
N ASN A 130 -20.28 -12.78 -27.44
CA ASN A 130 -21.74 -12.72 -27.31
C ASN A 130 -22.43 -13.31 -28.54
N GLN A 131 -21.92 -13.05 -29.75
CA GLN A 131 -22.48 -13.66 -30.97
C GLN A 131 -22.30 -15.18 -30.99
N LEU A 132 -21.14 -15.69 -30.56
CA LEU A 132 -20.85 -17.13 -30.56
C LEU A 132 -21.62 -17.89 -29.48
N TYR A 133 -21.74 -17.32 -28.28
CA TYR A 133 -22.25 -18.03 -27.11
C TYR A 133 -23.61 -17.53 -26.62
N GLY A 134 -24.23 -16.53 -27.26
CA GLY A 134 -25.52 -15.96 -26.85
C GLY A 134 -26.66 -16.99 -26.75
N HIS A 135 -26.58 -18.09 -27.50
CA HIS A 135 -27.55 -19.19 -27.40
C HIS A 135 -27.58 -19.86 -26.02
N LEU A 136 -26.48 -19.82 -25.26
CA LEU A 136 -26.37 -20.37 -23.90
C LEU A 136 -27.11 -19.55 -22.84
N ASP A 137 -27.53 -18.33 -23.16
CA ASP A 137 -28.31 -17.46 -22.27
C ASP A 137 -29.72 -18.03 -22.01
N SER A 138 -30.25 -18.76 -23.01
CA SER A 138 -31.58 -19.38 -22.97
C SER A 138 -31.73 -20.45 -21.88
N SER A 139 -30.63 -21.05 -21.43
CA SER A 139 -30.63 -22.05 -20.34
C SER A 139 -30.81 -21.45 -18.94
N ALA A 140 -30.47 -20.17 -18.73
CA ALA A 140 -30.59 -19.53 -17.42
C ALA A 140 -32.02 -19.01 -17.14
N LEU A 141 -32.77 -18.64 -18.19
CA LEU A 141 -34.16 -18.18 -18.07
C LEU A 141 -35.21 -19.30 -18.10
N GLN A 142 -34.91 -20.50 -18.60
CA GLN A 142 -35.90 -21.59 -18.62
C GLN A 142 -36.07 -22.30 -17.26
N THR A 143 -35.06 -22.27 -16.39
CA THR A 143 -35.12 -22.78 -15.01
C THR A 143 -35.53 -21.72 -13.98
N SER A 144 -35.65 -20.45 -14.39
CA SER A 144 -36.13 -19.35 -13.56
C SER A 144 -37.38 -18.74 -14.18
N GLY A 145 -38.47 -19.52 -14.18
CA GLY A 145 -39.80 -18.96 -14.31
C GLY A 145 -40.02 -17.93 -13.20
N GLY A 146 -39.88 -16.63 -13.53
CA GLY A 146 -40.37 -15.51 -12.73
C GLY A 146 -39.79 -15.35 -11.33
N ALA A 147 -38.48 -15.54 -11.12
CA ALA A 147 -37.84 -15.17 -9.86
C ALA A 147 -37.01 -13.89 -10.04
N ASP A 148 -37.67 -12.78 -9.74
CA ASP A 148 -37.15 -11.47 -9.37
C ASP A 148 -35.63 -11.28 -9.37
N ASN A 149 -35.18 -10.31 -10.16
CA ASN A 149 -34.17 -9.36 -9.71
C ASN A 149 -34.67 -8.76 -8.39
N VAL A 150 -34.32 -9.38 -7.26
CA VAL A 150 -34.55 -8.78 -5.95
C VAL A 150 -33.51 -7.68 -5.77
N ASP A 151 -33.83 -6.49 -6.29
CA ASP A 151 -33.18 -5.25 -5.90
C ASP A 151 -33.48 -5.03 -4.40
N ILE A 152 -32.59 -5.48 -3.52
CA ILE A 152 -32.63 -5.13 -2.09
C ILE A 152 -32.05 -3.72 -1.97
N PRO A 153 -32.86 -2.68 -1.65
CA PRO A 153 -32.37 -1.32 -1.52
C PRO A 153 -31.37 -1.24 -0.35
N GLY A 154 -30.13 -0.82 -0.60
CA GLY A 154 -29.09 -0.62 0.42
C GLY A 154 -27.91 -1.60 0.37
N LEU A 155 -28.01 -2.69 -0.40
CA LEU A 155 -26.88 -3.57 -0.74
C LEU A 155 -26.56 -3.38 -2.21
N GLY A 156 -25.68 -2.43 -2.52
CA GLY A 156 -25.18 -2.18 -3.87
C GLY A 156 -24.34 -3.34 -4.38
N PHE A 157 -24.97 -4.48 -4.70
CA PHE A 157 -24.44 -5.42 -5.68
C PHE A 157 -24.48 -4.70 -7.02
N GLY A 158 -23.45 -3.88 -7.27
CA GLY A 158 -23.29 -3.15 -8.52
C GLY A 158 -23.45 -4.10 -9.70
N GLN A 159 -24.07 -3.59 -10.77
CA GLN A 159 -24.34 -4.32 -12.02
C GLN A 159 -23.23 -5.33 -12.32
N SER A 160 -23.48 -6.59 -12.00
CA SER A 160 -22.50 -7.64 -12.25
C SER A 160 -22.36 -7.76 -13.76
N GLU A 161 -21.13 -7.77 -14.28
CA GLU A 161 -20.88 -7.98 -15.71
C GLU A 161 -21.43 -9.35 -16.11
N TYR A 162 -22.67 -9.39 -16.59
CA TYR A 162 -23.33 -10.62 -17.04
C TYR A 162 -22.95 -10.90 -18.50
N TYR A 163 -22.55 -12.14 -18.75
CA TYR A 163 -22.26 -12.66 -20.08
C TYR A 163 -22.90 -14.04 -20.23
N PRO A 164 -23.27 -14.45 -21.47
CA PRO A 164 -23.86 -15.76 -21.74
C PRO A 164 -22.87 -16.93 -21.52
N TYR A 165 -21.61 -16.60 -21.20
CA TYR A 165 -20.56 -17.53 -20.81
C TYR A 165 -20.04 -17.21 -19.39
N VAL A 166 -19.51 -18.22 -18.69
CA VAL A 166 -18.85 -18.01 -17.39
C VAL A 166 -17.61 -17.14 -17.58
N TYR A 167 -17.53 -16.05 -16.82
CA TYR A 167 -16.44 -15.08 -16.94
C TYR A 167 -15.97 -14.61 -15.56
N TYR A 168 -14.65 -14.60 -15.39
CA TYR A 168 -13.98 -14.01 -14.24
C TYR A 168 -12.79 -13.17 -14.67
N LYS A 169 -12.79 -11.90 -14.27
CA LYS A 169 -11.64 -11.01 -14.44
C LYS A 169 -10.51 -11.41 -13.47
N ILE A 170 -9.28 -11.43 -13.99
CA ILE A 170 -8.04 -11.49 -13.21
C ILE A 170 -7.34 -10.14 -13.41
N ASN A 171 -7.18 -9.38 -12.33
CA ASN A 171 -6.40 -8.14 -12.37
C ASN A 171 -4.96 -8.43 -11.94
N ILE A 172 -4.01 -8.18 -12.83
CA ILE A 172 -2.57 -8.33 -12.56
C ILE A 172 -1.89 -6.98 -12.29
N ASP A 173 -2.65 -5.89 -12.30
CA ASP A 173 -2.17 -4.57 -11.90
C ASP A 173 -2.13 -4.52 -10.37
N MET A 174 -0.97 -4.89 -9.82
CA MET A 174 -0.72 -4.99 -8.37
C MET A 174 -0.28 -3.65 -7.76
N ILE A 175 -0.16 -2.60 -8.57
CA ILE A 175 0.25 -1.27 -8.13
C ILE A 175 -0.79 -0.31 -8.69
N ASP A 176 -1.63 0.25 -7.83
CA ASP A 176 -2.53 1.32 -8.24
C ASP A 176 -1.64 2.50 -8.69
N SER A 177 -1.55 2.73 -10.00
CA SER A 177 -0.73 3.79 -10.59
C SER A 177 -1.43 5.15 -10.48
N LYS A 178 -2.04 5.40 -9.32
CA LYS A 178 -2.55 6.69 -8.86
C LYS A 178 -1.61 7.23 -7.79
N LEU A 179 -0.47 7.74 -8.25
CA LEU A 179 0.29 8.79 -7.57
C LEU A 179 0.18 10.04 -8.45
#